data_AF-A0A7W5AKZ1-F1
#
_entry.id   AF-A0A7W5AKZ1-F1
#
_cell.length_a   1.000
_cell.length_b   1.000
_cell.length_c   1.000
_cell.angle_alpha   90.00
_cell.angle_beta   90.00
_cell.angle_gamma   90.00
#
_symmetry.space_group_name_H-M   'P 1'
#
loop_
_entity.id
_entity.type
_entity.pdbx_description
1 polymer ?
#
loop_
_entity_poly.entity_id
_entity_poly.type
_entity_poly.pdbx_seq_one_letter_code
_entity_poly.pdbx_strand_id
1 'polypeptide(L)'
;MAVEAGDRPPSAARLARVALLVAVVLAVPLVIITIAARRHLDVADDAYDVYLQAMAALGEKVADVPADVRARLLYDMLAAGMVLLTTGWLAWLLRFRLRWVQVGVWLVAVAAWAGLGCGLAAAPEMLTSGSRGNPAYYLLKDLLVSWYPVTHSLLVAGVLLALTTASVLLLRTEAQEFYRKVNRADAVDWAGFAHDRTGMSGPDR
;
A
#
# COMPACT_ATOMS: atom_id res chain seq x y z
N MET A 1 -7.81 23.29 -40.01
CA MET A 1 -8.67 22.53 -39.08
C MET A 1 -7.82 21.46 -38.42
N ALA A 2 -7.29 21.74 -37.22
CA ALA A 2 -6.48 20.79 -36.49
C ALA A 2 -7.41 19.77 -35.83
N VAL A 3 -7.23 18.50 -36.17
CA VAL A 3 -7.91 17.38 -35.52
C VAL A 3 -7.45 17.40 -34.06
N GLU A 4 -8.37 17.76 -33.14
CA GLU A 4 -8.16 17.61 -31.71
C GLU A 4 -7.80 16.15 -31.45
N ALA A 5 -6.53 15.91 -31.13
CA ALA A 5 -6.05 14.60 -30.74
C ALA A 5 -6.86 14.15 -29.53
N GLY A 6 -7.81 13.26 -29.79
CA GLY A 6 -8.79 12.76 -28.85
C GLY A 6 -8.15 12.44 -27.51
N ASP A 7 -8.77 13.01 -26.49
CA ASP A 7 -8.49 13.03 -25.06
C ASP A 7 -8.34 11.62 -24.45
N ARG A 8 -7.32 10.87 -24.90
CA ARG A 8 -6.94 9.58 -24.32
C ARG A 8 -6.28 9.88 -22.97
N PRO A 9 -6.72 9.25 -21.86
CA PRO A 9 -6.06 9.39 -20.57
C PRO A 9 -4.56 9.13 -20.73
N PRO A 10 -3.69 9.91 -20.08
CA PRO A 10 -2.26 9.63 -20.08
C PRO A 10 -2.06 8.16 -19.66
N SER A 11 -1.28 7.42 -20.44
CA SER A 11 -1.07 5.97 -20.27
C SER A 11 -0.66 5.62 -18.83
N ALA A 12 0.07 6.52 -18.17
CA ALA A 12 0.49 6.40 -16.78
C ALA A 12 -0.67 6.42 -15.76
N ALA A 13 -1.74 7.18 -15.97
CA ALA A 13 -2.91 7.14 -15.06
C ALA A 13 -3.70 5.82 -15.18
N ARG A 14 -3.74 5.25 -16.39
CA ARG A 14 -4.31 3.90 -16.61
C ARG A 14 -3.46 2.84 -15.93
N LEU A 15 -2.13 2.92 -16.06
CA LEU A 15 -1.20 2.00 -15.40
C LEU A 15 -1.25 2.11 -13.88
N ALA A 16 -1.36 3.33 -13.32
CA ALA A 16 -1.53 3.54 -11.88
C ALA A 16 -2.84 2.91 -11.37
N ARG A 17 -3.93 3.04 -12.13
CA ARG A 17 -5.20 2.38 -11.81
C ARG A 17 -5.09 0.85 -11.87
N VAL A 18 -4.37 0.29 -12.84
CA VAL A 18 -4.11 -1.15 -12.92
C VAL A 18 -3.27 -1.61 -11.71
N ALA A 19 -2.23 -0.87 -11.34
CA ALA A 19 -1.42 -1.17 -10.17
C ALA A 19 -2.25 -1.18 -8.87
N LEU A 20 -3.16 -0.21 -8.70
CA LEU A 20 -4.08 -0.20 -7.56
C LEU A 20 -5.09 -1.36 -7.59
N LEU A 21 -5.58 -1.75 -8.77
CA LEU A 21 -6.43 -2.94 -8.89
C LEU A 21 -5.66 -4.23 -8.54
N VAL A 22 -4.40 -4.34 -8.93
CA VAL A 22 -3.52 -5.45 -8.51
C VAL A 22 -3.35 -5.43 -6.99
N ALA A 23 -3.15 -4.27 -6.37
CA ALA A 23 -3.09 -4.15 -4.91
C ALA A 23 -4.37 -4.64 -4.23
N VAL A 24 -5.55 -4.29 -4.77
CA VAL A 24 -6.85 -4.79 -4.27
C VAL A 24 -6.94 -6.31 -4.41
N VAL A 25 -6.57 -6.87 -5.56
CA VAL A 25 -6.60 -8.32 -5.81
C VAL A 25 -5.66 -9.07 -4.86
N LEU A 26 -4.52 -8.49 -4.49
CA LEU A 26 -3.59 -9.09 -3.52
C LEU A 26 -4.04 -8.88 -2.06
N ALA A 27 -4.73 -7.78 -1.76
CA ALA A 27 -5.23 -7.51 -0.42
C ALA A 27 -6.40 -8.43 -0.02
N VAL A 28 -7.21 -8.90 -0.97
CA VAL A 28 -8.30 -9.87 -0.70
C VAL A 28 -7.79 -11.18 -0.07
N PRO A 29 -6.86 -11.94 -0.69
CA PRO A 29 -6.32 -13.15 -0.08
C PRO A 29 -5.56 -12.86 1.22
N LEU A 30 -4.93 -11.68 1.36
CA LEU A 30 -4.28 -11.27 2.61
C LEU A 30 -5.28 -11.18 3.77
N VAL A 31 -6.45 -10.58 3.56
CA VAL A 31 -7.55 -10.53 4.55
C VAL A 31 -8.10 -11.94 4.83
N ILE A 32 -8.25 -12.77 3.81
CA ILE A 32 -8.76 -14.15 3.99
C ILE A 32 -7.79 -14.97 4.84
N ILE A 33 -6.49 -14.87 4.56
CA ILE A 33 -5.43 -15.62 5.26
C ILE A 33 -5.30 -15.18 6.72
N THR A 34 -5.39 -13.88 7.00
CA THR A 34 -5.40 -13.33 8.38
C THR A 34 -6.62 -13.79 9.16
N ILE A 35 -7.82 -13.81 8.55
CA ILE A 35 -9.04 -14.36 9.17
C ILE A 35 -8.89 -15.86 9.43
N ALA A 36 -8.36 -16.61 8.46
CA ALA A 36 -8.14 -18.05 8.60
C ALA A 36 -7.16 -18.37 9.73
N ALA A 37 -6.06 -17.62 9.82
CA ALA A 37 -5.08 -17.75 10.90
C ALA A 37 -5.69 -17.44 12.26
N ARG A 38 -6.51 -16.38 12.36
CA ARG A 38 -7.23 -16.06 13.60
C ARG A 38 -8.19 -17.18 14.02
N ARG A 39 -8.98 -17.71 13.09
CA ARG A 39 -9.88 -18.84 13.38
C ARG A 39 -9.12 -20.09 13.80
N HIS A 40 -7.97 -20.35 13.20
CA HIS A 40 -7.11 -21.46 13.61
C HIS A 40 -6.59 -21.25 15.04
N LEU A 41 -6.17 -20.03 15.36
CA LEU A 41 -5.72 -19.67 16.70
C LEU A 41 -6.83 -19.79 17.75
N ASP A 42 -8.06 -19.39 17.43
CA ASP A 42 -9.21 -19.55 18.33
C ASP A 42 -9.54 -21.03 18.60
N VAL A 43 -9.26 -21.93 17.65
CA VAL A 43 -9.40 -23.40 17.86
C VAL A 43 -8.21 -23.99 18.62
N ALA A 44 -7.01 -23.41 18.44
CA ALA A 44 -5.80 -23.83 19.15
C ALA A 44 -5.74 -23.32 20.60
N ASP A 45 -6.54 -22.31 20.95
CA ASP A 45 -6.61 -21.70 22.29
C ASP A 45 -6.98 -22.73 23.36
N ASP A 46 -7.94 -23.62 23.06
CA ASP A 46 -8.35 -24.71 23.97
C ASP A 46 -7.19 -25.67 24.28
N ALA A 47 -6.30 -25.93 23.31
CA ALA A 47 -5.12 -26.75 23.51
C ALA A 47 -4.01 -26.00 24.26
N TYR A 48 -3.95 -24.68 24.11
CA TYR A 48 -3.00 -23.82 24.80
C TYR A 48 -3.33 -23.64 26.28
N ASP A 49 -4.62 -23.52 26.63
CA ASP A 49 -5.06 -23.44 28.02
C ASP A 49 -4.62 -24.68 28.82
N VAL A 50 -4.69 -25.87 28.20
CA VAL A 50 -4.20 -27.12 28.80
C VAL A 50 -2.69 -27.08 29.01
N TYR A 51 -1.93 -26.52 28.05
CA TYR A 51 -0.48 -26.35 28.17
C TYR A 51 -0.10 -25.33 29.24
N LEU A 52 -0.79 -24.20 29.32
CA LEU A 52 -0.61 -23.18 30.36
C LEU A 52 -0.85 -23.75 31.75
N GLN A 53 -1.93 -24.53 31.93
CA GLN A 53 -2.22 -25.20 33.19
C GLN A 53 -1.11 -26.20 33.57
N ALA A 54 -0.58 -26.94 32.61
CA ALA A 54 0.55 -27.86 32.85
C ALA A 54 1.84 -27.12 33.24
N MET A 55 2.15 -25.98 32.60
CA MET A 55 3.33 -25.17 32.91
C MET A 55 3.18 -24.40 34.22
N ALA A 56 1.99 -23.90 34.53
CA ALA A 56 1.67 -23.28 35.81
C ALA A 56 1.81 -24.29 36.97
N ALA A 57 1.42 -25.54 36.75
CA ALA A 57 1.64 -26.63 37.70
C ALA A 57 3.12 -26.95 37.93
N LEU A 58 3.99 -26.64 36.96
CA LEU A 58 5.46 -26.75 37.06
C LEU A 58 6.11 -25.50 37.69
N GLY A 59 5.33 -24.46 38.01
CA GLY A 59 5.83 -23.22 38.61
C GLY A 59 6.55 -22.28 37.63
N GLU A 60 6.48 -22.55 36.33
CA GLU A 60 7.06 -21.68 35.31
C GLU A 60 6.12 -20.52 34.98
N LYS A 61 6.66 -19.29 34.97
CA LYS A 61 5.93 -18.11 34.47
C LYS A 61 6.05 -18.07 32.95
N VAL A 62 5.04 -18.58 32.27
CA VAL A 62 4.92 -18.43 30.81
C VAL A 62 4.30 -17.07 30.52
N ALA A 63 4.91 -16.29 29.61
CA ALA A 63 4.32 -15.04 29.13
C ALA A 63 3.01 -15.32 28.39
N ASP A 64 2.09 -14.36 28.37
CA ASP A 64 0.75 -14.49 27.80
C ASP A 64 0.77 -14.39 26.25
N VAL A 65 1.47 -15.34 25.62
CA VAL A 65 1.79 -15.35 24.19
C VAL A 65 0.56 -15.27 23.27
N PRO A 66 -0.59 -15.95 23.53
CA PRO A 66 -1.75 -15.88 22.64
C PRO A 66 -2.42 -14.51 22.65
N ALA A 67 -2.41 -13.79 23.77
CA ALA A 67 -2.98 -12.46 23.85
C ALA A 67 -2.21 -11.49 22.94
N ASP A 68 -0.88 -11.56 22.96
CA ASP A 68 -0.01 -10.77 22.09
C ASP A 68 -0.19 -11.14 20.61
N VAL A 69 -0.33 -12.42 20.30
CA VAL A 69 -0.54 -12.91 18.93
C VAL A 69 -1.93 -12.52 18.42
N ARG A 70 -2.96 -12.57 19.27
CA ARG A 70 -4.31 -12.08 18.97
C ARG A 70 -4.31 -10.59 18.67
N ALA A 71 -3.63 -9.79 19.49
CA ALA A 71 -3.52 -8.35 19.28
C ALA A 71 -2.82 -8.01 17.95
N ARG A 72 -1.76 -8.75 17.61
CA ARG A 72 -1.04 -8.59 16.33
C ARG A 72 -1.85 -9.03 15.12
N LEU A 73 -2.52 -10.18 15.19
CA LEU A 73 -3.44 -10.64 14.14
C LEU A 73 -4.63 -9.69 13.93
N LEU A 74 -5.15 -9.11 15.02
CA LEU A 74 -6.18 -8.07 14.97
C LEU A 74 -5.67 -6.83 14.26
N TYR A 75 -4.46 -6.37 14.59
CA TYR A 75 -3.83 -5.24 13.93
C TYR A 75 -3.64 -5.52 12.43
N ASP A 76 -3.07 -6.67 12.06
CA ASP A 76 -2.84 -7.05 10.65
C ASP A 76 -4.16 -7.16 9.88
N MET A 77 -5.21 -7.74 10.49
CA MET A 77 -6.54 -7.82 9.90
C MET A 77 -7.14 -6.43 9.65
N LEU A 78 -7.05 -5.52 10.63
CA LEU A 78 -7.55 -4.15 10.50
C LEU A 78 -6.74 -3.36 9.47
N ALA A 79 -5.41 -3.48 9.49
CA ALA A 79 -4.52 -2.82 8.55
C ALA A 79 -4.78 -3.30 7.11
N ALA A 80 -4.84 -4.61 6.89
CA ALA A 80 -5.15 -5.19 5.58
C ALA A 80 -6.56 -4.81 5.10
N GLY A 81 -7.55 -4.82 5.99
CA GLY A 81 -8.91 -4.37 5.68
C GLY A 81 -8.97 -2.89 5.30
N MET A 82 -8.29 -2.02 6.04
CA MET A 82 -8.19 -0.60 5.73
C MET A 82 -7.47 -0.36 4.39
N VAL A 83 -6.41 -1.10 4.10
CA VAL A 83 -5.72 -1.01 2.80
C VAL A 83 -6.63 -1.46 1.66
N LEU A 84 -7.36 -2.56 1.83
CA LEU A 84 -8.31 -3.05 0.82
C LEU A 84 -9.38 -1.99 0.52
N LEU A 85 -9.99 -1.43 1.57
CA LEU A 85 -11.04 -0.41 1.43
C LEU A 85 -10.49 0.87 0.81
N THR A 86 -9.35 1.37 1.30
CA THR A 86 -8.74 2.60 0.79
C THR A 86 -8.28 2.43 -0.66
N THR A 87 -7.54 1.36 -1.00
CA THR A 87 -7.08 1.12 -2.37
C THR A 87 -8.25 0.88 -3.34
N GLY A 88 -9.31 0.18 -2.92
CA GLY A 88 -10.54 0.04 -3.71
C GLY A 88 -11.24 1.38 -3.94
N TRP A 89 -11.38 2.19 -2.90
CA TRP A 89 -11.96 3.53 -2.97
C TRP A 89 -11.14 4.47 -3.86
N LEU A 90 -9.81 4.41 -3.74
CA LEU A 90 -8.85 5.19 -4.56
C LEU A 90 -8.90 4.78 -6.04
N ALA A 91 -8.96 3.48 -6.33
CA ALA A 91 -9.10 2.97 -7.69
C ALA A 91 -10.43 3.41 -8.35
N TRP A 92 -11.48 3.58 -7.55
CA TRP A 92 -12.74 4.15 -7.99
C TRP A 92 -12.65 5.66 -8.20
N LEU A 93 -12.07 6.40 -7.25
CA LEU A 93 -11.90 7.86 -7.30
C LEU A 93 -11.05 8.32 -8.50
N LEU A 94 -10.06 7.54 -8.93
CA LEU A 94 -9.25 7.82 -10.11
C LEU A 94 -10.05 7.85 -11.43
N ARG A 95 -11.34 7.48 -11.42
CA ARG A 95 -12.26 7.74 -12.53
C ARG A 95 -12.56 9.23 -12.69
N PHE A 96 -12.53 10.00 -11.60
CA PHE A 96 -12.75 11.43 -11.59
C PHE A 96 -11.41 12.14 -11.85
N ARG A 97 -11.26 12.76 -13.02
CA ARG A 97 -10.02 13.37 -13.52
C ARG A 97 -9.66 14.71 -12.82
N LEU A 98 -9.93 14.80 -11.51
CA LEU A 98 -9.69 15.99 -10.69
C LEU A 98 -8.28 15.94 -10.08
N ARG A 99 -7.49 17.01 -10.23
CA ARG A 99 -6.12 17.11 -9.70
C ARG A 99 -6.05 16.95 -8.17
N TRP A 100 -7.00 17.56 -7.47
CA TRP A 100 -7.10 17.43 -6.01
C TRP A 100 -7.30 15.98 -5.56
N VAL A 101 -7.99 15.18 -6.38
CA VAL A 101 -8.20 13.75 -6.11
C VAL A 101 -6.89 12.98 -6.29
N GLN A 102 -6.06 13.32 -7.28
CA GLN A 102 -4.77 12.64 -7.51
C GLN A 102 -3.77 12.89 -6.37
N VAL A 103 -3.69 14.11 -5.84
CA VAL A 103 -2.85 14.44 -4.68
C VAL A 103 -3.35 13.72 -3.42
N GLY A 104 -4.67 13.74 -3.19
CA GLY A 104 -5.28 12.98 -2.09
C GLY A 104 -5.00 11.49 -2.21
N VAL A 105 -5.08 10.94 -3.42
CA VAL A 105 -4.79 9.52 -3.69
C VAL A 105 -3.35 9.18 -3.34
N TRP A 106 -2.40 10.04 -3.69
CA TRP A 106 -0.99 9.85 -3.38
C TRP A 106 -0.74 9.87 -1.86
N LEU A 107 -1.31 10.85 -1.13
CA LEU A 107 -1.16 10.93 0.32
C LEU A 107 -1.71 9.70 1.03
N VAL A 108 -2.90 9.22 0.63
CA VAL A 108 -3.51 8.02 1.22
C VAL A 108 -2.71 6.77 0.88
N ALA A 109 -2.18 6.65 -0.34
CA ALA A 109 -1.32 5.53 -0.72
C ALA A 109 -0.03 5.48 0.11
N VAL A 110 0.61 6.63 0.36
CA VAL A 110 1.81 6.72 1.23
C VAL A 110 1.47 6.38 2.68
N ALA A 111 0.34 6.88 3.21
CA ALA A 111 -0.11 6.54 4.55
C ALA A 111 -0.40 5.03 4.71
N ALA A 112 -1.06 4.42 3.71
CA ALA A 112 -1.30 2.99 3.66
C ALA A 112 0.00 2.18 3.60
N TRP A 113 0.98 2.65 2.82
CA TRP A 113 2.32 2.05 2.74
C TRP A 113 3.04 2.08 4.09
N ALA A 114 3.03 3.24 4.77
CA ALA A 114 3.64 3.39 6.09
C ALA A 114 2.97 2.51 7.15
N GLY A 115 1.63 2.43 7.12
CA GLY A 115 0.86 1.56 8.03
C GLY A 115 1.18 0.08 7.84
N LEU A 116 1.22 -0.40 6.59
CA LEU A 116 1.63 -1.77 6.30
C LEU A 116 3.09 -2.04 6.66
N GLY A 117 3.99 -1.07 6.44
CA GLY A 117 5.39 -1.19 6.86
C GLY A 117 5.53 -1.34 8.37
N CYS A 118 4.74 -0.60 9.15
CA CYS A 118 4.69 -0.74 10.60
C CYS A 118 4.13 -2.11 11.03
N GLY A 119 3.06 -2.59 10.36
CA GLY A 119 2.51 -3.93 10.60
C GLY A 119 3.52 -5.05 10.35
N LEU A 120 4.29 -4.94 9.25
CA LEU A 120 5.33 -5.92 8.93
C LEU A 120 6.46 -5.94 9.97
N ALA A 121 6.79 -4.79 10.57
CA ALA A 121 7.73 -4.72 11.69
C ALA A 121 7.14 -5.27 13.01
N ALA A 122 5.82 -5.17 13.19
CA ALA A 122 5.09 -5.67 14.35
C ALA A 122 4.59 -7.13 14.20
N ALA A 123 4.84 -7.76 13.05
CA ALA A 123 4.32 -9.08 12.70
C ALA A 123 4.63 -10.10 13.81
N PRO A 124 3.72 -11.05 14.09
CA PRO A 124 3.93 -12.07 15.13
C PRO A 124 5.19 -12.91 14.88
N GLU A 125 5.60 -13.04 13.61
CA GLU A 125 6.83 -13.70 13.19
C GLU A 125 8.10 -13.03 13.76
N MET A 126 8.08 -11.71 14.00
CA MET A 126 9.20 -10.97 14.59
C MET A 126 9.41 -11.27 16.08
N LEU A 127 8.44 -11.92 16.77
CA LEU A 127 8.65 -12.41 18.14
C LEU A 127 9.66 -13.57 18.20
N THR A 128 9.97 -14.18 17.06
CA THR A 128 10.77 -15.41 16.98
C THR A 128 12.19 -15.21 16.45
N SER A 129 12.50 -14.03 15.91
CA SER A 129 13.80 -13.73 15.28
C SER A 129 14.89 -13.47 16.31
N GLY A 130 15.32 -14.52 17.03
CA GLY A 130 16.46 -14.44 17.94
C GLY A 130 16.53 -15.51 19.02
N SER A 131 15.43 -16.22 19.28
CA SER A 131 15.32 -17.10 20.44
C SER A 131 14.93 -18.53 20.04
N ARG A 132 15.86 -19.26 19.42
CA ARG A 132 15.70 -20.72 19.15
C ARG A 132 15.56 -21.58 20.42
N GLY A 133 15.74 -21.00 21.61
CA GLY A 133 15.56 -21.65 22.90
C GLY A 133 14.34 -21.18 23.71
N ASN A 134 13.48 -20.30 23.16
CA ASN A 134 12.29 -19.86 23.88
C ASN A 134 11.14 -20.86 23.61
N PRO A 135 10.53 -21.49 24.63
CA PRO A 135 9.39 -22.39 24.44
C PRO A 135 8.21 -21.72 23.70
N ALA A 136 8.09 -20.38 23.80
CA ALA A 136 7.14 -19.60 23.02
C ALA A 136 7.32 -19.73 21.50
N TYR A 137 8.52 -20.08 21.01
CA TYR A 137 8.82 -20.29 19.59
C TYR A 137 8.09 -21.51 19.00
N TYR A 138 8.22 -22.65 19.67
CA TYR A 138 7.60 -23.91 19.25
C TYR A 138 6.09 -23.79 19.33
N LEU A 139 5.64 -23.09 20.36
CA LEU A 139 4.24 -22.83 20.60
C LEU A 139 3.63 -21.90 19.54
N LEU A 140 4.33 -20.83 19.14
CA LEU A 140 3.91 -19.97 18.03
C LEU A 140 3.84 -20.73 16.70
N LYS A 141 4.78 -21.67 16.49
CA LYS A 141 4.85 -22.50 15.29
C LYS A 141 3.72 -23.54 15.21
N ASP A 142 3.22 -23.99 16.35
CA ASP A 142 2.04 -24.85 16.44
C ASP A 142 0.73 -24.04 16.42
N LEU A 143 0.73 -22.81 16.93
CA LEU A 143 -0.45 -21.92 16.92
C LEU A 143 -0.72 -21.27 15.56
N LEU A 144 0.32 -20.96 14.78
CA LEU A 144 0.16 -20.43 13.42
C LEU A 144 0.39 -21.51 12.39
N VAL A 145 -0.51 -21.59 11.41
CA VAL A 145 -0.35 -22.56 10.32
C VAL A 145 0.95 -22.29 9.57
N SER A 146 1.76 -23.34 9.34
CA SER A 146 3.13 -23.22 8.83
C SER A 146 3.30 -22.45 7.52
N TRP A 147 2.24 -22.35 6.70
CA TRP A 147 2.24 -21.60 5.44
C TRP A 147 1.91 -20.11 5.62
N TYR A 148 1.34 -19.70 6.76
CA TYR A 148 0.92 -18.32 7.02
C TYR A 148 2.07 -17.31 6.92
N PRO A 149 3.24 -17.50 7.57
CA PRO A 149 4.31 -16.51 7.56
C PRO A 149 4.82 -16.16 6.16
N VAL A 150 5.03 -17.22 5.36
CA VAL A 150 5.58 -17.11 4.00
C VAL A 150 4.55 -16.44 3.08
N THR A 151 3.29 -16.86 3.15
CA THR A 151 2.23 -16.30 2.29
C THR A 151 1.87 -14.87 2.69
N HIS A 152 1.79 -14.56 3.98
CA HIS A 152 1.55 -13.22 4.51
C HIS A 152 2.64 -12.26 4.06
N SER A 153 3.91 -12.59 4.30
CA SER A 153 5.05 -11.77 3.88
C SER A 153 5.07 -11.51 2.37
N LEU A 154 4.79 -12.53 1.55
CA LEU A 154 4.81 -12.41 0.09
C LEU A 154 3.65 -11.55 -0.42
N LEU A 155 2.46 -11.67 0.17
CA LEU A 155 1.30 -10.85 -0.16
C LEU A 155 1.50 -9.39 0.26
N VAL A 156 2.00 -9.12 1.48
CA VAL A 156 2.28 -7.76 1.93
C VAL A 156 3.35 -7.12 1.05
N ALA A 157 4.44 -7.83 0.72
CA ALA A 157 5.45 -7.34 -0.21
C ALA A 157 4.86 -7.00 -1.60
N GLY A 158 3.98 -7.85 -2.12
CA GLY A 158 3.27 -7.60 -3.38
C GLY A 158 2.39 -6.35 -3.33
N VAL A 159 1.64 -6.14 -2.24
CA VAL A 159 0.81 -4.94 -2.03
C VAL A 159 1.69 -3.69 -1.94
N LEU A 160 2.78 -3.73 -1.17
CA LEU A 160 3.73 -2.62 -1.05
C LEU A 160 4.34 -2.25 -2.40
N LEU A 161 4.71 -3.24 -3.22
CA LEU A 161 5.26 -3.03 -4.55
C LEU A 161 4.24 -2.41 -5.51
N ALA A 162 2.98 -2.85 -5.45
CA ALA A 162 1.89 -2.28 -6.23
C ALA A 162 1.60 -0.82 -5.84
N LEU A 163 1.57 -0.51 -4.54
CA LEU A 163 1.41 0.87 -4.02
C LEU A 163 2.59 1.77 -4.41
N THR A 164 3.82 1.26 -4.34
CA THR A 164 5.03 1.99 -4.73
C THR A 164 4.98 2.32 -6.23
N THR A 165 4.63 1.34 -7.06
CA THR A 165 4.49 1.50 -8.51
C THR A 165 3.42 2.55 -8.84
N ALA A 166 2.25 2.48 -8.19
CA ALA A 166 1.19 3.46 -8.37
C ALA A 166 1.65 4.89 -7.98
N SER A 167 2.36 5.02 -6.86
CA SER A 167 2.87 6.30 -6.37
C SER A 167 3.89 6.93 -7.32
N VAL A 168 4.83 6.13 -7.84
CA VAL A 168 5.83 6.59 -8.82
C VAL A 168 5.17 7.02 -10.12
N LEU A 169 4.17 6.27 -10.61
CA LEU A 169 3.45 6.62 -11.84
C LEU A 169 2.66 7.92 -11.69
N LEU A 170 2.02 8.14 -10.54
CA LEU A 170 1.29 9.39 -10.25
C LEU A 170 2.24 10.60 -10.14
N LEU A 171 3.38 10.45 -9.47
CA LEU A 171 4.41 11.49 -9.41
C LEU A 171 4.95 11.84 -10.80
N ARG A 172 5.21 10.83 -11.64
CA ARG A 172 5.69 11.04 -13.00
C ARG A 172 4.68 11.80 -13.86
N THR A 173 3.38 11.53 -13.71
CA THR A 173 2.34 12.27 -14.44
C THR A 173 2.28 13.74 -14.05
N GLU A 174 2.34 14.05 -12.75
CA GLU A 174 2.32 15.44 -12.27
C GLU A 174 3.55 16.22 -12.72
N ALA A 175 4.74 15.61 -12.66
CA ALA A 175 5.97 16.22 -13.16
C ALA A 175 5.88 16.54 -14.66
N GLN A 176 5.40 15.61 -15.48
CA GLN A 176 5.23 15.83 -16.92
C GLN A 176 4.21 16.93 -17.24
N GLU A 177 3.12 17.01 -16.47
CA GLU A 177 2.14 18.10 -16.64
C GLU A 177 2.70 19.45 -16.22
N PHE A 178 3.50 19.51 -15.15
CA PHE A 178 4.18 20.74 -14.72
C PHE A 178 5.12 21.27 -15.81
N TYR A 179 6.04 20.44 -16.32
CA TYR A 179 6.96 20.84 -17.39
C TYR A 179 6.24 21.23 -18.68
N ARG A 180 5.13 20.55 -19.03
CA ARG A 180 4.32 20.93 -20.20
C ARG A 180 3.68 22.31 -20.04
N LYS A 181 3.24 22.68 -18.82
CA LYS A 181 2.65 23.99 -18.54
C LYS A 181 3.68 25.11 -18.59
N VAL A 182 4.86 24.89 -18.02
CA VAL A 182 5.99 25.83 -18.10
C VAL A 182 6.40 26.07 -19.54
N ASN A 183 6.64 25.01 -20.32
CA ASN A 183 7.00 25.14 -21.74
C ASN A 183 5.92 25.84 -22.59
N ARG A 184 4.63 25.73 -22.23
CA ARG A 184 3.55 26.46 -22.92
C ARG A 184 3.51 27.93 -22.52
N ALA A 185 3.70 28.25 -21.25
CA ALA A 185 3.74 29.63 -20.79
C ALA A 185 4.90 30.39 -21.45
N ASP A 186 6.08 29.78 -21.48
CA ASP A 186 7.26 30.35 -22.13
C ASP A 186 7.03 30.51 -23.64
N ALA A 187 6.43 29.51 -24.32
CA ALA A 187 6.17 29.59 -25.76
C ALA A 187 5.18 30.71 -26.15
N VAL A 188 4.20 31.03 -25.30
CA VAL A 188 3.25 32.13 -25.53
C VAL A 188 3.96 33.49 -25.36
N ASP A 189 4.87 33.61 -24.40
CA ASP A 189 5.61 34.85 -24.13
C ASP A 189 6.58 35.19 -25.28
N TRP A 190 7.28 34.19 -25.82
CA TRP A 190 8.13 34.35 -27.01
C TRP A 190 7.37 34.70 -28.28
N ALA A 191 6.16 34.17 -28.47
CA ALA A 191 5.33 34.48 -29.63
C ALA A 191 4.84 35.95 -29.60
N GLY A 192 4.52 36.48 -28.42
CA GLY A 192 4.22 37.90 -28.24
C GLY A 192 5.42 38.79 -28.56
N PHE A 193 6.61 38.43 -28.07
CA PHE A 193 7.85 39.18 -28.31
C PHE A 193 8.28 39.19 -29.79
N ALA A 194 8.03 38.10 -30.52
CA ALA A 194 8.36 38.00 -31.95
C ALA A 194 7.44 38.87 -32.83
N HIS A 195 6.16 39.00 -32.45
CA HIS A 195 5.22 39.83 -33.20
C HIS A 195 5.56 41.33 -33.08
N ASP A 196 5.97 41.78 -31.89
CA ASP A 196 6.28 43.18 -31.62
C ASP A 196 7.54 43.69 -32.36
N ARG A 197 8.51 42.81 -32.63
CA ARG A 197 9.72 43.18 -33.39
C ARG A 197 9.48 43.33 -34.90
N THR A 198 8.44 42.72 -35.46
CA THR A 198 8.16 42.82 -36.90
C THR A 198 7.52 44.15 -37.31
N GLY A 199 6.99 44.93 -36.34
CA GLY A 199 6.39 46.25 -36.58
C GLY A 199 7.38 47.41 -36.73
N MET A 200 8.66 47.25 -36.42
CA MET A 200 9.66 48.34 -36.44
C MET A 200 10.52 48.42 -37.72
N SER A 201 10.08 47.82 -38.84
CA SER A 201 10.84 47.86 -40.11
C SER A 201 10.23 48.77 -41.19
N GLY A 202 9.70 49.92 -40.78
CA GLY A 202 9.34 51.02 -41.69
C GLY A 202 10.28 52.22 -41.52
N PRO A 203 11.53 52.18 -42.04
CA PRO A 203 12.29 53.40 -42.26
C PRO A 203 11.63 54.16 -43.43
N ASP A 204 10.93 55.23 -43.10
CA ASP A 204 10.52 56.25 -44.05
C ASP A 204 11.74 56.73 -44.85
N ARG A 205 11.72 56.48 -46.16
CA ARG A 205 12.59 57.11 -47.15
C ARG A 205 11.77 57.51 -48.35
#